data_AF-A0A835XJ20-F1
#
_entry.id   AF-A0A835XJ20-F1
#
_cell.length_a   1.000
_cell.length_b   1.000
_cell.length_c   1.000
_cell.angle_alpha   90.00
_cell.angle_beta   90.00
_cell.angle_gamma   90.00
#
_symmetry.space_group_name_H-M   'P 1'
#
loop_
_entity.id
_entity.type
_entity.pdbx_description
1 polymer ?
#
loop_
_entity_poly.entity_id
_entity_poly.type
_entity_poly.pdbx_seq_one_letter_code
_entity_poly.pdbx_strand_id
1 'polypeptide(L)'
;MADAAGPPFLPSSMPSNLEGWGLVPCHKALPPSLKPPPVNVGAKGRAIIRDIEAENREAALRAEERRREEAAKAESVSAFNAQLRAAILTGDDVTFWRPAKHIEEVRQSLEASKVRAAETAAERAAAAAAEKAAVEKARLAATSSADDFVNALVGEASKTLHGTSRAAMVDFVEGLVQEAKQLGASGAMPAEAGAGAGAAAEGRGDGTAAAGPSGKDREARPASRGRPGTSSGGKAKPAWALTAEKLAELEAAEEEELLAFADGLDIDGFLASLEDVELEENVRAVRGDGPPPGEERKWRQNLVRAVNDAALRRAQASAQRRAAATGPAGGGADDLASLAEGGPVASVSGVSRTSAARSRAARQGSPGADGKDGGWDGSSRAAEDVGRMERSKAAAVEASDFLRENPEMRAVHSSASVRAQLAKTEGVAQG
;
A
#
# COMPACT_ATOMS: atom_id res chain seq x y z
N MET A 1 47.14 11.49 19.24
CA MET A 1 47.63 12.47 18.25
C MET A 1 46.41 12.93 17.50
N ALA A 2 45.90 14.11 17.85
CA ALA A 2 44.65 14.65 17.34
C ALA A 2 44.96 15.50 16.11
N ASP A 3 44.38 15.14 14.96
CA ASP A 3 44.43 15.93 13.74
C ASP A 3 43.52 17.15 13.91
N ALA A 4 44.16 18.31 14.06
CA ALA A 4 43.50 19.60 14.08
C ALA A 4 43.13 19.97 12.64
N ALA A 5 41.83 19.86 12.30
CA ALA A 5 41.29 20.39 11.06
C ALA A 5 41.46 21.91 11.02
N GLY A 6 42.36 22.38 10.15
CA GLY A 6 42.60 23.81 9.93
C GLY A 6 41.39 24.52 9.31
N PRO A 7 41.20 25.83 9.59
CA PRO A 7 40.08 26.60 9.06
C PRO A 7 40.12 26.69 7.53
N PRO A 8 38.96 26.73 6.86
CA PRO A 8 38.88 26.79 5.40
C PRO A 8 39.52 28.07 4.87
N PHE A 9 40.32 27.90 3.82
CA PHE A 9 41.06 28.95 3.13
C PHE A 9 40.07 29.94 2.49
N LEU A 10 39.89 31.10 3.10
CA LEU A 10 39.16 32.22 2.49
C LEU A 10 40.13 32.97 1.57
N PRO A 11 39.84 33.10 0.26
CA PRO A 11 40.69 33.84 -0.67
C PRO A 11 40.76 35.31 -0.26
N SER A 12 41.98 35.82 -0.06
CA SER A 12 42.34 37.14 0.45
C SER A 12 42.04 38.31 -0.49
N SER A 13 41.17 38.13 -1.48
CA SER A 13 40.87 39.12 -2.52
C SER A 13 39.47 39.76 -2.41
N MET A 14 38.75 39.54 -1.32
CA MET A 14 37.51 40.28 -1.01
C MET A 14 37.87 41.53 -0.19
N PRO A 15 37.84 42.75 -0.75
CA PRO A 15 37.98 43.96 0.03
C PRO A 15 36.79 44.09 0.99
N SER A 16 37.06 44.01 2.28
CA SER A 16 36.09 44.14 3.39
C SER A 16 35.56 45.57 3.60
N ASN A 17 35.64 46.42 2.58
CA ASN A 17 35.15 47.80 2.60
C ASN A 17 34.46 48.12 1.28
N LEU A 18 33.26 47.57 1.07
CA LEU A 18 32.26 48.21 0.23
C LEU A 18 31.45 49.13 1.14
N GLU A 19 32.05 50.28 1.48
CA GLU A 19 31.30 51.45 1.92
C GLU A 19 30.16 51.67 0.92
N GLY A 20 28.95 51.81 1.44
CA GLY A 20 27.72 51.85 0.66
C GLY A 20 27.76 52.95 -0.39
N TRP A 21 28.03 52.56 -1.64
CA TRP A 21 27.64 53.35 -2.78
C TRP A 21 26.12 53.47 -2.65
N GLY A 22 25.64 54.67 -2.36
CA GLY A 22 24.23 55.03 -2.18
C GLY A 22 23.36 54.84 -3.42
N LEU A 23 23.67 53.86 -4.25
CA LEU A 23 22.75 53.17 -5.14
C LEU A 23 21.81 52.35 -4.26
N VAL A 24 20.83 53.05 -3.66
CA VAL A 24 19.54 52.44 -3.34
C VAL A 24 19.17 51.64 -4.59
N PRO A 25 18.97 50.31 -4.52
CA PRO A 25 18.44 49.56 -5.63
C PRO A 25 17.06 50.15 -5.92
N CYS A 26 17.01 51.10 -6.84
CA CYS A 26 15.78 51.53 -7.45
C CYS A 26 15.32 50.29 -8.21
N HIS A 27 14.53 49.44 -7.57
CA HIS A 27 13.75 48.44 -8.25
C HIS A 27 12.96 49.22 -9.29
N LYS A 28 13.48 49.29 -10.52
CA LYS A 28 12.76 49.80 -11.68
C LYS A 28 11.53 48.93 -11.71
N ALA A 29 10.41 49.47 -11.24
CA ALA A 29 9.12 48.84 -11.32
C ALA A 29 8.93 48.54 -12.80
N LEU A 30 9.09 47.27 -13.16
CA LEU A 30 8.83 46.81 -14.52
C LEU A 30 7.43 47.30 -14.86
N PRO A 31 7.24 47.94 -16.03
CA PRO A 31 5.93 48.41 -16.43
C PRO A 31 4.93 47.26 -16.31
N PRO A 32 3.71 47.50 -15.81
CA PRO A 32 2.75 46.44 -15.48
C PRO A 32 2.38 45.54 -16.68
N SER A 33 2.74 45.95 -17.91
CA SER A 33 2.60 45.17 -19.15
C SER A 33 3.60 44.01 -19.32
N LEU A 34 4.65 43.92 -18.49
CA LEU A 34 5.67 42.86 -18.55
C LEU A 34 5.62 41.91 -17.35
N LYS A 35 4.55 41.91 -16.55
CA LYS A 35 4.38 40.89 -15.51
C LYS A 35 4.20 39.54 -16.21
N PRO A 36 5.07 38.55 -15.98
CA PRO A 36 4.88 37.23 -16.56
C PRO A 36 3.51 36.71 -16.13
N PRO A 37 2.73 36.13 -17.05
CA PRO A 37 1.42 35.60 -16.72
C PRO A 37 1.58 34.63 -15.53
N PRO A 38 0.67 34.66 -14.53
CA PRO A 38 0.79 33.82 -13.36
C PRO A 38 0.91 32.37 -13.82
N VAL A 39 2.00 31.72 -13.39
CA VAL A 39 2.32 30.35 -13.79
C VAL A 39 1.16 29.47 -13.38
N ASN A 40 0.35 29.08 -14.35
CA ASN A 40 -0.81 28.24 -14.11
C ASN A 40 -0.31 26.92 -13.48
N VAL A 41 -0.76 26.60 -12.27
CA VAL A 41 -0.35 25.39 -11.54
C VAL A 41 -0.57 24.13 -12.41
N GLY A 42 -1.58 24.15 -13.29
CA GLY A 42 -1.82 23.07 -14.25
C GLY A 42 -0.75 22.93 -15.35
N ALA A 43 0.04 23.97 -15.65
CA ALA A 43 1.13 23.88 -16.61
C ALA A 43 2.30 23.05 -16.07
N LYS A 44 2.64 23.19 -14.78
CA LYS A 44 3.66 22.36 -14.12
C LYS A 44 3.22 20.89 -14.06
N GLY A 45 1.97 20.63 -13.66
CA GLY A 45 1.43 19.27 -13.64
C GLY A 45 1.45 18.61 -15.02
N ARG A 46 1.09 19.34 -16.08
CA ARG A 46 1.18 18.83 -17.46
C ARG A 46 2.61 18.58 -17.94
N ALA A 47 3.58 19.37 -17.49
CA ALA A 47 4.99 19.11 -17.80
C ALA A 47 5.46 17.80 -17.16
N ILE A 48 5.20 17.62 -15.86
CA ILE A 48 5.56 16.40 -15.12
C ILE A 48 4.92 15.15 -15.74
N ILE A 49 3.64 15.22 -16.15
CA ILE A 49 2.98 14.09 -16.81
C ILE A 49 3.66 13.74 -18.13
N ARG A 50 4.06 14.75 -18.93
CA ARG A 50 4.79 14.52 -20.19
C ARG A 50 6.17 13.91 -19.97
N ASP A 51 6.86 14.31 -18.92
CA ASP A 51 8.17 13.77 -18.58
C ASP A 51 8.04 12.29 -18.17
N ILE A 52 7.07 11.95 -17.32
CA ILE A 52 6.76 10.56 -16.94
C ILE A 52 6.36 9.72 -18.17
N GLU A 53 5.55 10.26 -19.08
CA GLU A 53 5.20 9.59 -20.33
C GLU A 53 6.43 9.35 -21.22
N ALA A 54 7.37 10.30 -21.29
CA ALA A 54 8.61 10.16 -22.04
C ALA A 54 9.52 9.08 -21.43
N GLU A 55 9.70 9.09 -20.11
CA GLU A 55 10.45 8.06 -19.39
C GLU A 55 9.87 6.66 -19.59
N ASN A 56 8.54 6.53 -19.55
CA ASN A 56 7.86 5.25 -19.79
C ASN A 56 8.06 4.75 -21.23
N ARG A 57 8.05 5.64 -22.22
CA ARG A 57 8.33 5.28 -23.63
C ARG A 57 9.77 4.83 -23.80
N GLU A 58 10.72 5.51 -23.18
CA GLU A 58 12.13 5.13 -23.23
C GLU A 58 12.38 3.79 -22.54
N ALA A 59 11.76 3.57 -21.38
CA ALA A 59 11.82 2.29 -20.67
C ALA A 59 11.24 1.14 -21.51
N ALA A 60 10.15 1.38 -22.25
CA ALA A 60 9.57 0.41 -23.18
C ALA A 60 10.52 0.07 -24.34
N LEU A 61 11.16 1.08 -24.95
CA LEU A 61 12.16 0.85 -26.01
C LEU A 61 13.36 0.05 -25.51
N ARG A 62 13.89 0.37 -24.31
CA ARG A 62 14.97 -0.40 -23.68
C ARG A 62 14.57 -1.84 -23.36
N ALA A 63 13.31 -2.09 -23.04
CA ALA A 63 12.80 -3.45 -22.83
C ALA A 63 12.70 -4.23 -24.15
N GLU A 64 12.25 -3.59 -25.23
CA GLU A 64 12.21 -4.20 -26.57
C GLU A 64 13.61 -4.51 -27.11
N GLU A 65 14.57 -3.60 -26.90
CA GLU A 65 15.97 -3.80 -27.30
C GLU A 65 16.58 -4.99 -26.57
N ARG A 66 16.42 -5.08 -25.24
CA ARG A 66 16.86 -6.25 -24.46
C ARG A 66 16.21 -7.54 -24.97
N ARG A 67 14.92 -7.51 -25.28
CA ARG A 67 14.21 -8.68 -25.83
C ARG A 67 14.77 -9.10 -27.19
N ARG A 68 15.14 -8.14 -28.05
CA ARG A 68 15.79 -8.42 -29.35
C ARG A 68 17.19 -9.00 -29.16
N GLU A 69 17.97 -8.46 -28.23
CA GLU A 69 19.29 -9.01 -27.91
C GLU A 69 19.20 -10.43 -27.35
N GLU A 70 18.25 -10.70 -26.47
CA GLU A 70 17.99 -12.04 -25.93
C GLU A 70 17.55 -13.01 -27.02
N ALA A 71 16.68 -12.58 -27.95
CA ALA A 71 16.29 -13.37 -29.11
C ALA A 71 17.50 -13.67 -30.02
N ALA A 72 18.34 -12.67 -30.32
CA ALA A 72 19.54 -12.85 -31.12
C ALA A 72 20.56 -13.78 -30.45
N LYS A 73 20.70 -13.70 -29.12
CA LYS A 73 21.52 -14.64 -28.33
C LYS A 73 20.94 -16.06 -28.40
N ALA A 74 19.62 -16.23 -28.27
CA ALA A 74 18.97 -17.52 -28.39
C ALA A 74 19.12 -18.13 -29.79
N GLU A 75 18.98 -17.33 -30.84
CA GLU A 75 19.23 -17.74 -32.23
C GLU A 75 20.69 -18.14 -32.45
N SER A 76 21.65 -17.36 -31.94
CA SER A 76 23.08 -17.69 -31.99
C SER A 76 23.41 -19.01 -31.30
N VAL A 77 22.86 -19.24 -30.10
CA VAL A 77 23.04 -20.51 -29.36
C VAL A 77 22.38 -21.68 -30.11
N SER A 78 21.19 -21.47 -30.68
CA SER A 78 20.49 -22.49 -31.47
C SER A 78 21.27 -22.84 -32.74
N ALA A 79 21.76 -21.84 -33.48
CA ALA A 79 22.58 -22.02 -34.68
C ALA A 79 23.89 -22.74 -34.36
N PHE A 80 24.57 -22.34 -33.28
CA PHE A 80 25.78 -23.00 -32.80
C PHE A 80 25.51 -24.48 -32.44
N ASN A 81 24.43 -24.76 -31.71
CA ASN A 81 24.05 -26.13 -31.36
C ASN A 81 23.71 -26.97 -32.59
N ALA A 82 23.04 -26.39 -33.59
CA ALA A 82 22.77 -27.06 -34.85
C ALA A 82 24.07 -27.40 -35.61
N GLN A 83 25.01 -26.45 -35.68
CA GLN A 83 26.33 -26.65 -36.29
C GLN A 83 27.13 -27.74 -35.54
N LEU A 84 27.12 -27.72 -34.21
CA LEU A 84 27.79 -28.72 -33.38
C LEU A 84 27.22 -30.13 -33.62
N ARG A 85 25.90 -30.26 -33.66
CA ARG A 85 25.23 -31.55 -33.96
C ARG A 85 25.55 -32.03 -35.37
N ALA A 86 25.56 -31.14 -36.35
CA ALA A 86 25.90 -31.49 -37.72
C ALA A 86 27.34 -32.01 -37.82
N ALA A 87 28.32 -31.31 -37.22
CA ALA A 87 29.72 -31.72 -37.20
C ALA A 87 29.93 -33.09 -36.53
N ILE A 88 29.22 -33.37 -35.43
CA ILE A 88 29.28 -34.67 -34.74
C ILE A 88 28.73 -35.79 -35.65
N LEU A 89 27.63 -35.54 -36.36
CA LEU A 89 27.00 -36.54 -37.23
C LEU A 89 27.81 -36.82 -38.51
N THR A 90 28.50 -35.82 -39.05
CA THR A 90 29.36 -35.97 -40.23
C THR A 90 30.73 -36.57 -39.89
N GLY A 91 31.12 -36.58 -38.61
CA GLY A 91 32.46 -36.96 -38.18
C GLY A 91 33.51 -35.89 -38.45
N ASP A 92 33.08 -34.64 -38.64
CA ASP A 92 33.97 -33.50 -38.82
C ASP A 92 34.69 -33.15 -37.50
N ASP A 93 35.84 -32.48 -37.63
CA ASP A 93 36.62 -32.05 -36.47
C ASP A 93 35.84 -31.02 -35.63
N VAL A 94 35.64 -31.33 -34.35
CA VAL A 94 34.90 -30.52 -33.38
C VAL A 94 35.83 -29.58 -32.60
N THR A 95 37.09 -29.38 -33.04
CA THR A 95 38.07 -28.49 -32.37
C THR A 95 37.65 -27.03 -32.25
N PHE A 96 36.65 -26.57 -33.03
CA PHE A 96 36.04 -25.26 -32.86
C PHE A 96 35.26 -25.15 -31.53
N TRP A 97 34.73 -26.26 -31.02
CA TRP A 97 34.16 -26.34 -29.68
C TRP A 97 35.28 -26.51 -28.66
N ARG A 98 35.86 -25.38 -28.24
CA ARG A 98 36.74 -25.37 -27.08
C ARG A 98 35.85 -25.34 -25.83
N PRO A 99 35.96 -26.33 -24.91
CA PRO A 99 35.39 -26.19 -23.58
C PRO A 99 35.80 -24.81 -23.07
N ALA A 100 34.84 -24.01 -22.60
CA ALA A 100 35.12 -22.66 -22.15
C ALA A 100 36.32 -22.71 -21.21
N LYS A 101 37.42 -22.02 -21.56
CA LYS A 101 38.66 -22.00 -20.75
C LYS A 101 38.38 -21.60 -19.29
N HIS A 102 37.26 -20.94 -19.08
CA HIS A 102 36.75 -20.42 -17.82
C HIS A 102 35.71 -21.35 -17.15
N ILE A 103 35.60 -22.64 -17.49
CA ILE A 103 34.61 -23.52 -16.85
C ILE A 103 34.84 -23.62 -15.33
N GLU A 104 36.11 -23.59 -14.91
CA GLU A 104 36.47 -23.55 -13.49
C GLU A 104 36.15 -22.21 -12.85
N GLU A 105 36.33 -21.09 -13.56
CA GLU A 105 35.88 -19.77 -13.07
C GLU A 105 34.36 -19.70 -12.96
N VAL A 106 33.61 -20.28 -13.91
CA VAL A 106 32.14 -20.36 -13.84
C VAL A 106 31.72 -21.22 -12.65
N ARG A 107 32.36 -22.38 -12.43
CA ARG A 107 32.12 -23.22 -11.24
C ARG A 107 32.40 -22.46 -9.95
N GLN A 108 33.56 -21.81 -9.85
CA GLN A 108 33.92 -20.99 -8.70
C GLN A 108 32.92 -19.84 -8.47
N SER A 109 32.48 -19.17 -9.54
CA SER A 109 31.50 -18.09 -9.45
C SER A 109 30.14 -18.61 -8.97
N LEU A 110 29.75 -19.81 -9.39
CA LEU A 110 28.50 -20.46 -9.01
C LEU A 110 28.55 -20.93 -7.56
N GLU A 111 29.66 -21.51 -7.11
CA GLU A 111 29.86 -21.84 -5.69
C GLU A 111 29.88 -20.59 -4.81
N ALA A 112 30.58 -19.53 -5.22
CA ALA A 112 30.56 -18.24 -4.52
C ALA A 112 29.15 -17.59 -4.50
N SER A 113 28.35 -17.81 -5.55
CA SER A 113 26.96 -17.36 -5.59
C SER A 113 26.06 -18.19 -4.67
N LYS A 114 26.28 -19.51 -4.56
CA LYS A 114 25.56 -20.38 -3.63
C LYS A 114 25.84 -19.99 -2.17
N VAL A 115 27.11 -19.71 -1.85
CA VAL A 115 27.50 -19.27 -0.50
C VAL A 115 26.82 -17.94 -0.16
N ARG A 116 26.88 -16.94 -1.05
CA ARG A 116 26.17 -15.66 -0.85
C ARG A 116 24.65 -15.82 -0.75
N ALA A 117 24.06 -16.71 -1.54
CA ALA A 117 22.63 -17.01 -1.44
C ALA A 117 22.27 -17.67 -0.09
N ALA A 118 23.13 -18.56 0.41
CA ALA A 118 22.94 -19.19 1.72
C ALA A 118 23.10 -18.18 2.87
N GLU A 119 24.09 -17.28 2.79
CA GLU A 119 24.28 -16.20 3.77
C GLU A 119 23.08 -15.26 3.81
N THR A 120 22.62 -14.78 2.65
CA THR A 120 21.43 -13.90 2.59
C THR A 120 20.15 -14.62 3.03
N ALA A 121 20.03 -15.94 2.80
CA ALA A 121 18.93 -16.73 3.33
C ALA A 121 18.99 -16.87 4.86
N ALA A 122 20.19 -17.07 5.43
CA ALA A 122 20.40 -17.14 6.87
C ALA A 122 20.11 -15.79 7.55
N GLU A 123 20.54 -14.68 6.97
CA GLU A 123 20.24 -13.32 7.45
C GLU A 123 18.72 -13.05 7.44
N ARG A 124 18.03 -13.41 6.36
CA ARG A 124 16.56 -13.29 6.29
C ARG A 124 15.85 -14.17 7.31
N ALA A 125 16.34 -15.38 7.54
CA ALA A 125 15.78 -16.27 8.54
C ALA A 125 15.98 -15.72 9.96
N ALA A 126 17.15 -15.13 10.25
CA ALA A 126 17.44 -14.47 11.52
C ALA A 126 16.55 -13.23 11.73
N ALA A 127 16.38 -12.39 10.70
CA ALA A 127 15.48 -11.23 10.74
C ALA A 127 14.03 -11.65 10.98
N ALA A 128 13.55 -12.69 10.29
CA ALA A 128 12.20 -13.22 10.49
C ALA A 128 12.00 -13.81 11.90
N ALA A 129 13.03 -14.45 12.47
CA ALA A 129 12.99 -14.94 13.85
C ALA A 129 12.94 -13.79 14.87
N ALA A 130 13.71 -12.71 14.64
CA ALA A 130 13.69 -11.52 15.48
C ALA A 130 12.33 -10.80 15.42
N GLU A 131 11.71 -10.71 14.24
CA GLU A 131 10.36 -10.15 14.08
C GLU A 131 9.32 -10.98 14.85
N LYS A 132 9.36 -12.31 14.74
CA LYS A 132 8.47 -13.20 15.50
C LYS A 132 8.61 -13.02 17.01
N ALA A 133 9.85 -12.92 17.51
CA ALA A 133 10.11 -12.67 18.92
C ALA A 133 9.60 -11.30 19.38
N ALA A 134 9.71 -10.26 18.54
CA ALA A 134 9.18 -8.94 18.83
C ALA A 134 7.63 -8.94 18.90
N VAL A 135 6.98 -9.65 17.98
CA VAL A 135 5.51 -9.80 17.96
C VAL A 135 5.01 -10.57 19.18
N GLU A 136 5.69 -11.64 19.58
CA GLU A 136 5.34 -12.41 20.78
C GLU A 136 5.49 -11.56 22.06
N LYS A 137 6.59 -10.81 22.17
CA LYS A 137 6.80 -9.86 23.27
C LYS A 137 5.71 -8.78 23.33
N ALA A 138 5.32 -8.23 22.17
CA ALA A 138 4.22 -7.26 22.09
C ALA A 138 2.88 -7.87 22.50
N ARG A 139 2.62 -9.14 22.12
CA ARG A 139 1.42 -9.87 22.52
C ARG A 139 1.37 -10.10 24.03
N LEU A 140 2.48 -10.49 24.66
CA LEU A 140 2.57 -10.68 26.10
C LEU A 140 2.34 -9.36 26.87
N ALA A 141 2.88 -8.25 26.37
CA ALA A 141 2.64 -6.92 26.95
C ALA A 141 1.18 -6.46 26.81
N ALA A 142 0.53 -6.79 25.69
CA ALA A 142 -0.89 -6.50 25.50
C ALA A 142 -1.78 -7.32 26.45
N THR A 143 -1.44 -8.59 26.71
CA THR A 143 -2.19 -9.43 27.65
C THR A 143 -2.03 -8.95 29.10
N SER A 144 -0.83 -8.54 29.52
CA SER A 144 -0.64 -8.00 30.88
C SER A 144 -1.44 -6.70 31.10
N SER A 145 -1.49 -5.82 30.11
CA SER A 145 -2.30 -4.60 30.19
C SER A 145 -3.80 -4.88 30.28
N ALA A 146 -4.28 -5.98 29.68
CA ALA A 146 -5.68 -6.37 29.76
C ALA A 146 -6.03 -6.88 31.16
N ASP A 147 -5.14 -7.67 31.78
CA ASP A 147 -5.33 -8.15 33.15
C ASP A 147 -5.33 -6.99 34.16
N ASP A 148 -4.43 -6.02 34.01
CA ASP A 148 -4.41 -4.81 34.84
C ASP A 148 -5.71 -4.01 34.72
N PHE A 149 -6.26 -3.88 33.50
CA PHE A 149 -7.53 -3.21 33.27
C PHE A 149 -8.70 -3.96 33.92
N VAL A 150 -8.76 -5.28 33.77
CA VAL A 150 -9.81 -6.11 34.40
C VAL A 150 -9.73 -6.01 35.92
N ASN A 151 -8.53 -6.08 36.49
CA ASN A 151 -8.34 -5.94 37.94
C ASN A 151 -8.74 -4.55 38.45
N ALA A 152 -8.43 -3.48 37.70
CA ALA A 152 -8.88 -2.13 38.02
C ALA A 152 -10.41 -2.01 37.98
N LEU A 153 -11.05 -2.58 36.96
CA LEU A 153 -12.52 -2.58 36.81
C LEU A 153 -13.21 -3.38 37.91
N VAL A 154 -12.70 -4.56 38.25
CA VAL A 154 -13.21 -5.38 39.37
C VAL A 154 -13.01 -4.65 40.70
N GLY A 155 -11.87 -3.97 40.89
CA GLY A 155 -11.62 -3.14 42.06
C GLY A 155 -12.59 -1.96 42.18
N GLU A 156 -12.90 -1.28 41.08
CA GLU A 156 -13.86 -0.18 41.04
C GLU A 156 -15.31 -0.66 41.24
N ALA A 157 -15.69 -1.77 40.61
CA ALA A 157 -16.97 -2.43 40.83
C ALA A 157 -17.13 -2.87 42.30
N SER A 158 -16.09 -3.43 42.92
CA SER A 158 -16.13 -3.80 44.34
C SER A 158 -16.27 -2.57 45.25
N LYS A 159 -15.54 -1.48 44.98
CA LYS A 159 -15.66 -0.22 45.73
C LYS A 159 -17.05 0.40 45.62
N THR A 160 -17.63 0.40 44.42
CA THR A 160 -19.00 0.91 44.21
C THR A 160 -20.03 0.02 44.90
N LEU A 161 -19.88 -1.31 44.86
CA LEU A 161 -20.78 -2.25 45.54
C LEU A 161 -20.74 -2.15 47.07
N HIS A 162 -19.56 -1.86 47.66
CA HIS A 162 -19.42 -1.62 49.10
C HIS A 162 -19.81 -0.19 49.51
N GLY A 163 -19.76 0.77 48.58
CA GLY A 163 -20.12 2.18 48.79
C GLY A 163 -21.61 2.48 48.64
N THR A 164 -22.32 1.75 47.78
CA THR A 164 -23.78 1.68 47.82
C THR A 164 -24.15 0.88 49.07
N SER A 165 -24.28 1.60 50.18
CA SER A 165 -24.61 1.07 51.50
C SER A 165 -25.60 -0.07 51.38
N ARG A 166 -25.32 -1.18 52.06
CA ARG A 166 -26.26 -2.30 52.23
C ARG A 166 -27.66 -1.80 52.61
N ALA A 167 -27.76 -0.64 53.28
CA ALA A 167 -29.02 0.06 53.55
C ALA A 167 -29.76 0.49 52.27
N ALA A 168 -29.09 1.06 51.26
CA ALA A 168 -29.73 1.48 50.01
C ALA A 168 -30.25 0.28 49.19
N MET A 169 -29.56 -0.87 49.22
CA MET A 169 -30.08 -2.10 48.63
C MET A 169 -31.24 -2.68 49.43
N VAL A 170 -31.22 -2.60 50.77
CA VAL A 170 -32.35 -3.02 51.62
C VAL A 170 -33.56 -2.12 51.39
N ASP A 171 -33.39 -0.80 51.34
CA ASP A 171 -34.46 0.17 51.07
C ASP A 171 -35.06 -0.03 49.67
N PHE A 172 -34.23 -0.35 48.66
CA PHE A 172 -34.71 -0.68 47.32
C PHE A 172 -35.53 -1.98 47.29
N VAL A 173 -35.05 -3.04 47.97
CA VAL A 173 -35.78 -4.31 48.06
C VAL A 173 -37.07 -4.16 48.87
N GLU A 174 -37.06 -3.37 49.94
CA GLU A 174 -38.23 -3.10 50.77
C GLU A 174 -39.28 -2.25 50.03
N GLY A 175 -38.83 -1.30 49.20
CA GLY A 175 -39.67 -0.57 48.25
C GLY A 175 -40.34 -1.47 47.22
N LEU A 176 -39.59 -2.41 46.61
CA LEU A 176 -40.12 -3.40 45.66
C LEU A 176 -41.16 -4.34 46.30
N VAL A 177 -40.94 -4.74 47.56
CA VAL A 177 -41.90 -5.57 48.31
C VAL A 177 -43.15 -4.78 48.69
N GLN A 178 -43.02 -3.49 49.03
CA GLN A 178 -44.19 -2.63 49.28
C GLN A 178 -45.00 -2.37 48.00
N GLU A 179 -44.34 -2.13 46.87
CA GLU A 179 -44.99 -1.93 45.58
C GLU A 179 -45.74 -3.19 45.12
N ALA A 180 -45.12 -4.38 45.27
CA ALA A 180 -45.78 -5.65 45.01
C ALA A 180 -46.99 -5.90 45.93
N LYS A 181 -46.93 -5.46 47.20
CA LYS A 181 -48.09 -5.51 48.12
C LYS A 181 -49.21 -4.56 47.73
N GLN A 182 -48.90 -3.36 47.23
CA GLN A 182 -49.91 -2.41 46.74
C GLN A 182 -50.57 -2.89 45.44
N LEU A 183 -49.80 -3.52 44.55
CA LEU A 183 -50.33 -4.14 43.34
C LEU A 183 -51.15 -5.42 43.64
N GLY A 184 -50.81 -6.17 44.69
CA GLY A 184 -51.60 -7.32 45.15
C GLY A 184 -52.90 -6.94 45.88
N ALA A 185 -52.97 -5.74 46.47
CA ALA A 185 -54.17 -5.24 47.17
C ALA A 185 -55.15 -4.52 46.24
N SER A 186 -54.70 -4.06 45.07
CA SER A 186 -55.55 -3.48 44.02
C SER A 186 -56.06 -4.58 43.07
N GLY A 187 -56.81 -5.53 43.63
CA GLY A 187 -57.58 -6.49 42.88
C GLY A 187 -58.70 -5.80 42.09
N ALA A 188 -58.43 -5.50 40.82
CA ALA A 188 -59.44 -5.29 39.79
C ALA A 188 -58.84 -5.62 38.42
N MET A 189 -58.82 -6.92 38.09
CA MET A 189 -58.59 -7.40 36.73
C MET A 189 -59.81 -7.07 35.85
N PRO A 190 -59.63 -6.46 34.67
CA PRO A 190 -60.44 -6.77 33.51
C PRO A 190 -59.69 -7.80 32.65
N ALA A 191 -60.35 -8.92 32.41
CA ALA A 191 -59.97 -9.95 31.48
C ALA A 191 -60.20 -9.50 30.03
N GLU A 192 -59.25 -9.78 29.14
CA GLU A 192 -59.43 -10.14 27.71
C GLU A 192 -58.03 -10.37 27.10
N ALA A 193 -57.63 -11.56 26.65
CA ALA A 193 -58.06 -12.38 25.50
C ALA A 193 -57.29 -12.07 24.19
N GLY A 194 -56.75 -13.12 23.56
CA GLY A 194 -56.22 -13.16 22.18
C GLY A 194 -54.69 -13.25 22.12
N ALA A 195 -54.01 -14.41 22.00
CA ALA A 195 -54.09 -15.48 20.99
C ALA A 195 -53.83 -15.01 19.54
N GLY A 196 -52.70 -15.42 18.97
CA GLY A 196 -52.37 -15.20 17.55
C GLY A 196 -51.06 -15.86 17.15
N ALA A 197 -51.16 -17.09 16.65
CA ALA A 197 -50.07 -17.92 16.16
C ALA A 197 -50.04 -17.98 14.62
N GLY A 198 -48.90 -18.41 14.07
CA GLY A 198 -48.77 -19.00 12.73
C GLY A 198 -48.15 -18.09 11.68
N ALA A 199 -47.53 -18.57 10.59
CA ALA A 199 -47.10 -19.90 10.17
C ALA A 199 -46.29 -19.73 8.86
N ALA A 200 -45.59 -20.79 8.47
CA ALA A 200 -44.71 -20.96 7.31
C ALA A 200 -45.34 -20.70 5.91
N ALA A 201 -44.48 -20.50 4.89
CA ALA A 201 -44.73 -21.00 3.53
C ALA A 201 -43.43 -21.06 2.68
N GLU A 202 -43.34 -22.15 1.91
CA GLU A 202 -42.30 -22.59 0.99
C GLU A 202 -42.25 -21.83 -0.34
N GLY A 203 -41.16 -22.01 -1.10
CA GLY A 203 -41.07 -21.64 -2.52
C GLY A 203 -40.01 -22.47 -3.25
N ARG A 204 -40.48 -23.30 -4.18
CA ARG A 204 -39.81 -24.38 -4.92
C ARG A 204 -39.55 -23.92 -6.38
N GLY A 205 -38.51 -24.43 -7.04
CA GLY A 205 -38.32 -24.26 -8.49
C GLY A 205 -37.16 -25.07 -9.09
N ASP A 206 -37.49 -26.24 -9.64
CA ASP A 206 -36.79 -26.94 -10.75
C ASP A 206 -36.63 -25.99 -11.96
N GLY A 207 -35.71 -26.11 -12.92
CA GLY A 207 -34.84 -27.18 -13.40
C GLY A 207 -34.70 -27.01 -14.92
N THR A 208 -33.56 -27.37 -15.53
CA THR A 208 -33.47 -27.97 -16.90
C THR A 208 -32.02 -28.18 -17.33
N ALA A 209 -31.75 -29.39 -17.83
CA ALA A 209 -30.50 -29.85 -18.42
C ALA A 209 -30.53 -29.69 -19.95
N ALA A 210 -29.36 -29.51 -20.57
CA ALA A 210 -29.12 -29.88 -21.97
C ALA A 210 -27.64 -30.22 -22.18
N ALA A 211 -27.40 -31.28 -22.93
CA ALA A 211 -26.11 -31.92 -23.15
C ALA A 211 -25.59 -31.70 -24.58
N GLY A 212 -24.26 -31.49 -24.69
CA GLY A 212 -23.37 -31.85 -25.81
C GLY A 212 -23.37 -30.97 -27.08
N PRO A 213 -22.37 -31.10 -28.00
CA PRO A 213 -21.25 -32.04 -28.01
C PRO A 213 -19.85 -31.41 -28.27
N SER A 214 -18.84 -32.28 -28.22
CA SER A 214 -17.45 -32.09 -28.61
C SER A 214 -17.24 -31.65 -30.07
N GLY A 215 -16.31 -30.72 -30.29
CA GLY A 215 -15.74 -30.40 -31.61
C GLY A 215 -14.31 -29.92 -31.47
N LYS A 216 -13.35 -30.75 -31.92
CA LYS A 216 -11.99 -30.32 -32.26
C LYS A 216 -12.11 -29.37 -33.46
N ASP A 217 -11.52 -28.18 -33.39
CA ASP A 217 -10.72 -27.63 -34.47
C ASP A 217 -9.93 -26.41 -33.98
N ARG A 218 -8.64 -26.46 -34.31
CA ARG A 218 -7.59 -25.54 -33.90
C ARG A 218 -7.27 -24.75 -35.16
N GLU A 219 -7.90 -23.59 -35.33
CA GLU A 219 -7.64 -22.73 -36.48
C GLU A 219 -7.45 -21.25 -36.09
N ALA A 220 -6.33 -20.73 -36.59
CA ALA A 220 -5.93 -19.33 -36.80
C ALA A 220 -6.53 -18.23 -35.90
N ARG A 221 -5.70 -17.71 -34.99
CA ARG A 221 -5.79 -16.35 -34.46
C ARG A 221 -5.82 -15.34 -35.63
N PRO A 222 -6.88 -14.54 -35.81
CA PRO A 222 -6.82 -13.40 -36.71
C PRO A 222 -5.95 -12.30 -36.09
N ALA A 223 -5.12 -11.68 -36.93
CA ALA A 223 -4.32 -10.52 -36.58
C ALA A 223 -5.21 -9.41 -35.98
N SER A 224 -4.87 -8.96 -34.77
CA SER A 224 -5.49 -7.83 -34.10
C SER A 224 -5.29 -6.58 -34.94
N ARG A 225 -6.33 -6.19 -35.70
CA ARG A 225 -6.43 -4.87 -36.31
C ARG A 225 -6.39 -3.81 -35.20
N GLY A 226 -5.61 -2.76 -35.42
CA GLY A 226 -5.39 -1.67 -34.47
C GLY A 226 -6.68 -1.13 -33.89
N ARG A 227 -6.74 -1.09 -32.57
CA ARG A 227 -7.81 -0.48 -31.78
C ARG A 227 -7.76 1.04 -32.02
N PRO A 228 -8.81 1.68 -32.55
CA PRO A 228 -8.87 3.13 -32.60
C PRO A 228 -8.94 3.66 -31.17
N GLY A 229 -7.94 4.43 -30.76
CA GLY A 229 -7.88 5.05 -29.45
C GLY A 229 -9.01 6.08 -29.27
N THR A 230 -10.08 5.67 -28.63
CA THR A 230 -10.97 6.51 -27.83
C THR A 230 -10.22 6.83 -26.52
N SER A 231 -10.04 8.04 -26.03
CA SER A 231 -10.62 9.34 -26.31
C SER A 231 -9.60 10.43 -25.95
N SER A 232 -9.55 11.45 -26.78
CA SER A 232 -8.77 12.67 -26.62
C SER A 232 -9.12 13.42 -25.33
N GLY A 233 -8.11 13.97 -24.65
CA GLY A 233 -8.22 14.84 -23.47
C GLY A 233 -8.90 16.20 -23.70
N GLY A 234 -10.11 16.19 -24.24
CA GLY A 234 -11.06 17.29 -24.15
C GLY A 234 -11.66 17.30 -22.75
N LYS A 235 -11.85 18.49 -22.18
CA LYS A 235 -12.50 18.72 -20.88
C LYS A 235 -13.84 17.98 -20.84
N ALA A 236 -13.86 16.78 -20.25
CA ALA A 236 -15.08 16.02 -20.05
C ALA A 236 -16.00 16.89 -19.18
N LYS A 237 -17.18 17.21 -19.71
CA LYS A 237 -18.21 17.90 -18.93
C LYS A 237 -18.52 16.99 -17.74
N PRO A 238 -18.62 17.52 -16.51
CA PRO A 238 -18.91 16.70 -15.35
C PRO A 238 -20.26 15.98 -15.56
N ALA A 239 -20.42 14.78 -14.99
CA ALA A 239 -21.53 13.87 -15.29
C ALA A 239 -22.94 14.50 -15.20
N TRP A 240 -23.12 15.50 -14.32
CA TRP A 240 -24.38 16.25 -14.16
C TRP A 240 -24.70 17.22 -15.31
N ALA A 241 -23.74 17.49 -16.19
CA ALA A 241 -23.90 18.38 -17.35
C ALA A 241 -24.05 17.62 -18.68
N LEU A 242 -24.14 16.28 -18.64
CA LEU A 242 -24.49 15.44 -19.79
C LEU A 242 -26.01 15.31 -19.88
N THR A 243 -26.51 15.27 -21.12
CA THR A 243 -27.91 14.98 -21.39
C THR A 243 -28.19 13.51 -21.11
N ALA A 244 -29.42 13.16 -20.72
CA ALA A 244 -29.80 11.79 -20.39
C ALA A 244 -29.47 10.78 -21.50
N GLU A 245 -29.63 11.18 -22.77
CA GLU A 245 -29.26 10.35 -23.93
C GLU A 245 -27.76 10.03 -23.99
N LYS A 246 -26.90 11.02 -23.70
CA LYS A 246 -25.44 10.81 -23.69
C LYS A 246 -24.98 10.00 -22.50
N LEU A 247 -25.71 10.06 -21.39
CA LEU A 247 -25.45 9.22 -20.23
C LEU A 247 -25.78 7.76 -20.57
N ALA A 248 -26.94 7.49 -21.17
CA ALA A 248 -27.32 6.15 -21.59
C ALA A 248 -26.36 5.55 -22.63
N GLU A 249 -25.87 6.35 -23.59
CA GLU A 249 -24.85 5.90 -24.54
C GLU A 249 -23.50 5.57 -23.87
N LEU A 250 -23.09 6.35 -22.87
CA LEU A 250 -21.88 6.06 -22.09
C LEU A 250 -22.06 4.82 -21.22
N GLU A 251 -23.21 4.65 -20.58
CA GLU A 251 -23.52 3.47 -19.77
C GLU A 251 -23.54 2.20 -20.63
N ALA A 252 -24.14 2.24 -21.82
CA ALA A 252 -24.12 1.11 -22.76
C ALA A 252 -22.71 0.80 -23.27
N ALA A 253 -21.90 1.83 -23.55
CA ALA A 253 -20.51 1.65 -23.96
C ALA A 253 -19.64 1.08 -22.81
N GLU A 254 -19.88 1.50 -21.58
CA GLU A 254 -19.24 0.93 -20.39
C GLU A 254 -19.68 -0.52 -20.16
N GLU A 255 -20.96 -0.85 -20.37
CA GLU A 255 -21.47 -2.23 -20.28
C GLU A 255 -20.79 -3.15 -21.31
N GLU A 256 -20.67 -2.71 -22.57
CA GLU A 256 -19.94 -3.46 -23.60
C GLU A 256 -18.45 -3.61 -23.27
N GLU A 257 -17.81 -2.59 -22.69
CA GLU A 257 -16.42 -2.69 -22.24
C GLU A 257 -16.26 -3.66 -21.06
N LEU A 258 -17.20 -3.67 -20.12
CA LEU A 258 -17.21 -4.61 -19.00
C LEU A 258 -17.45 -6.05 -19.46
N LEU A 259 -18.34 -6.26 -20.44
CA LEU A 259 -18.56 -7.56 -21.07
C LEU A 259 -17.32 -8.02 -21.84
N ALA A 260 -16.71 -7.14 -22.66
CA ALA A 260 -15.48 -7.46 -23.38
C ALA A 260 -14.30 -7.73 -22.44
N PHE A 261 -14.24 -7.06 -21.29
CA PHE A 261 -13.25 -7.33 -20.25
C PHE A 261 -13.50 -8.67 -19.56
N ALA A 262 -14.75 -9.02 -19.25
CA ALA A 262 -15.14 -10.31 -18.69
C ALA A 262 -14.82 -11.46 -19.66
N ASP A 263 -15.07 -11.29 -20.96
CA ASP A 263 -14.74 -12.28 -21.99
C ASP A 263 -13.21 -12.40 -22.22
N GLY A 264 -12.47 -11.31 -22.01
CA GLY A 264 -11.01 -11.27 -22.12
C GLY A 264 -10.27 -11.78 -20.87
N LEU A 265 -10.97 -11.99 -19.76
CA LEU A 265 -10.43 -12.58 -18.54
C LEU A 265 -10.26 -14.09 -18.74
N ASP A 266 -9.04 -14.51 -19.10
CA ASP A 266 -8.66 -15.91 -19.15
C ASP A 266 -8.51 -16.48 -17.73
N ILE A 267 -9.65 -16.70 -17.06
CA ILE A 267 -9.71 -17.21 -15.69
C ILE A 267 -9.12 -18.63 -15.62
N ASP A 268 -9.33 -19.45 -16.65
CA ASP A 268 -8.75 -20.81 -16.71
C ASP A 268 -7.22 -20.76 -16.85
N GLY A 269 -6.68 -19.88 -17.69
CA GLY A 269 -5.24 -19.64 -17.77
C GLY A 269 -4.66 -19.04 -16.48
N PHE A 270 -5.42 -18.17 -15.81
CA PHE A 270 -5.06 -17.64 -14.50
C PHE A 270 -5.00 -18.75 -13.44
N LEU A 271 -6.02 -19.61 -13.37
CA LEU A 271 -6.06 -20.76 -12.46
C LEU A 271 -4.97 -21.78 -12.78
N ALA A 272 -4.68 -22.05 -14.05
CA ALA A 272 -3.58 -22.92 -14.47
C ALA A 272 -2.21 -22.31 -14.14
N SER A 273 -2.07 -20.98 -14.13
CA SER A 273 -0.82 -20.30 -13.73
C SER A 273 -0.60 -20.28 -12.21
N LEU A 274 -1.65 -20.55 -11.44
CA LEU A 274 -1.60 -20.79 -10.01
C LEU A 274 -1.37 -22.30 -9.81
N GLU A 275 -0.19 -22.80 -10.21
CA GLU A 275 0.30 -24.16 -9.87
C GLU A 275 0.57 -24.26 -8.35
N ASP A 276 -0.45 -24.00 -7.54
CA ASP A 276 -0.46 -24.26 -6.11
C ASP A 276 -1.23 -25.56 -5.93
N VAL A 277 -0.51 -26.64 -5.60
CA VAL A 277 -1.05 -28.01 -5.50
C VAL A 277 -2.28 -28.05 -4.57
N GLU A 278 -2.27 -27.23 -3.51
CA GLU A 278 -3.40 -27.09 -2.58
C GLU A 278 -4.63 -26.41 -3.21
N LEU A 279 -4.44 -25.47 -4.14
CA LEU A 279 -5.53 -24.81 -4.85
C LEU A 279 -6.12 -25.75 -5.92
N GLU A 280 -5.27 -26.53 -6.61
CA GLU A 280 -5.74 -27.54 -7.56
C GLU A 280 -6.58 -28.63 -6.89
N GLU A 281 -6.19 -29.10 -5.69
CA GLU A 281 -7.00 -30.05 -4.93
C GLU A 281 -8.36 -29.45 -4.52
N ASN A 282 -8.37 -28.19 -4.09
CA ASN A 282 -9.60 -27.50 -3.72
C ASN A 282 -10.51 -27.22 -4.92
N VAL A 283 -9.96 -26.83 -6.08
CA VAL A 283 -10.71 -26.59 -7.32
C VAL A 283 -11.17 -27.91 -7.95
N ARG A 284 -10.36 -28.98 -7.86
CA ARG A 284 -10.77 -30.34 -8.24
C ARG A 284 -11.91 -30.83 -7.35
N ALA A 285 -11.94 -30.49 -6.07
CA ALA A 285 -13.08 -30.74 -5.19
C ALA A 285 -14.33 -29.90 -5.51
N VAL A 286 -14.22 -28.81 -6.29
CA VAL A 286 -15.38 -28.10 -6.87
C VAL A 286 -15.89 -28.79 -8.14
N ARG A 287 -14.95 -29.28 -8.96
CA ARG A 287 -15.27 -29.91 -10.26
C ARG A 287 -15.69 -31.37 -10.12
N GLY A 288 -15.28 -32.07 -9.06
CA GLY A 288 -15.75 -33.40 -8.66
C GLY A 288 -16.81 -33.31 -7.56
N ASP A 289 -17.57 -34.39 -7.38
CA ASP A 289 -18.66 -34.53 -6.39
C ASP A 289 -18.38 -33.68 -5.15
N GLY A 290 -19.17 -32.61 -4.99
CA GLY A 290 -18.89 -31.52 -4.07
C GLY A 290 -18.65 -31.97 -2.62
N PRO A 291 -18.16 -31.06 -1.75
CA PRO A 291 -17.83 -31.40 -0.38
C PRO A 291 -19.01 -32.09 0.32
N PRO A 292 -18.73 -33.08 1.18
CA PRO A 292 -19.77 -33.85 1.85
C PRO A 292 -20.76 -32.92 2.57
N PRO A 293 -22.07 -33.20 2.50
CA PRO A 293 -23.09 -32.33 3.07
C PRO A 293 -22.84 -32.15 4.57
N GLY A 294 -22.60 -30.89 4.99
CA GLY A 294 -22.23 -30.53 6.36
C GLY A 294 -20.86 -29.87 6.51
N GLU A 295 -19.96 -30.03 5.53
CA GLU A 295 -18.60 -29.42 5.58
C GLU A 295 -18.41 -28.21 4.66
N GLU A 296 -19.42 -27.87 3.86
CA GLU A 296 -19.37 -26.76 2.89
C GLU A 296 -18.84 -25.46 3.47
N ARG A 297 -19.20 -25.11 4.72
CA ARG A 297 -18.79 -23.83 5.31
C ARG A 297 -17.29 -23.80 5.62
N LYS A 298 -16.73 -24.90 6.14
CA LYS A 298 -15.29 -25.02 6.41
C LYS A 298 -14.52 -25.08 5.09
N TRP A 299 -15.05 -25.82 4.12
CA TRP A 299 -14.49 -25.91 2.79
C TRP A 299 -14.45 -24.55 2.08
N ARG A 300 -15.54 -23.76 2.09
CA ARG A 300 -15.57 -22.39 1.54
C ARG A 300 -14.55 -21.47 2.22
N GLN A 301 -14.39 -21.58 3.53
CA GLN A 301 -13.38 -20.81 4.27
C GLN A 301 -11.95 -21.20 3.87
N ASN A 302 -11.68 -22.50 3.70
CA ASN A 302 -10.38 -22.99 3.24
C ASN A 302 -10.08 -22.55 1.81
N LEU A 303 -11.08 -22.58 0.91
CA LEU A 303 -10.94 -22.10 -0.47
C LEU A 303 -10.61 -20.60 -0.51
N VAL A 304 -11.36 -19.77 0.22
CA VAL A 304 -11.10 -18.31 0.27
C VAL A 304 -9.72 -18.02 0.86
N ARG A 305 -9.30 -18.79 1.87
CA ARG A 305 -7.97 -18.66 2.47
C ARG A 305 -6.87 -19.02 1.46
N ALA A 306 -7.00 -20.14 0.76
CA ALA A 306 -6.05 -20.57 -0.26
C ALA A 306 -5.94 -19.55 -1.41
N VAL A 307 -7.08 -19.01 -1.89
CA VAL A 307 -7.10 -17.97 -2.93
C VAL A 307 -6.42 -16.69 -2.44
N ASN A 308 -6.69 -16.24 -1.22
CA ASN A 308 -6.06 -15.06 -0.65
C ASN A 308 -4.55 -15.24 -0.46
N ASP A 309 -4.11 -16.41 0.01
CA ASP A 309 -2.68 -16.73 0.19
C ASP A 309 -1.95 -16.77 -1.16
N ALA A 310 -2.57 -17.37 -2.19
CA ALA A 310 -2.03 -17.40 -3.55
C ALA A 310 -1.93 -15.99 -4.16
N ALA A 311 -2.95 -15.15 -3.96
CA ALA A 311 -2.93 -13.75 -4.38
C ALA A 311 -1.82 -12.94 -3.67
N LEU A 312 -1.62 -13.16 -2.37
CA LEU A 312 -0.57 -12.50 -1.59
C LEU A 312 0.83 -12.93 -2.05
N ARG A 313 1.06 -14.23 -2.27
CA ARG A 313 2.32 -14.75 -2.82
C ARG A 313 2.63 -14.16 -4.19
N ARG A 314 1.64 -14.02 -5.06
CA ARG A 314 1.82 -13.39 -6.39
C ARG A 314 2.14 -11.90 -6.28
N ALA A 315 1.47 -11.18 -5.38
CA ALA A 315 1.78 -9.78 -5.10
C ALA A 315 3.24 -9.63 -4.61
N GLN A 316 3.67 -10.49 -3.68
CA GLN A 316 5.06 -10.53 -3.21
C GLN A 316 6.05 -10.90 -4.31
N ALA A 317 5.78 -11.92 -5.13
CA ALA A 317 6.62 -12.30 -6.25
C ALA A 317 6.72 -11.17 -7.30
N SER A 318 5.63 -10.44 -7.54
CA SER A 318 5.64 -9.27 -8.43
C SER A 318 6.44 -8.10 -7.85
N ALA A 319 6.36 -7.87 -6.54
CA ALA A 319 7.17 -6.88 -5.85
C ALA A 319 8.67 -7.24 -5.88
N GLN A 320 9.00 -8.50 -5.68
CA GLN A 320 10.36 -9.01 -5.80
C GLN A 320 10.90 -8.91 -7.24
N ARG A 321 10.07 -9.24 -8.26
CA ARG A 321 10.44 -9.05 -9.67
C ARG A 321 10.64 -7.59 -10.03
N ARG A 322 9.82 -6.68 -9.49
CA ARG A 322 10.04 -5.24 -9.63
C ARG A 322 11.34 -4.81 -8.96
N ALA A 323 11.59 -5.21 -7.71
CA ALA A 323 12.84 -4.91 -7.02
C ALA A 323 14.08 -5.45 -7.75
N ALA A 324 13.99 -6.64 -8.36
CA ALA A 324 15.08 -7.23 -9.14
C ALA A 324 15.24 -6.60 -10.54
N ALA A 325 14.14 -6.16 -11.17
CA ALA A 325 14.17 -5.45 -12.45
C ALA A 325 14.72 -4.02 -12.32
N THR A 326 14.52 -3.39 -11.16
CA THR A 326 15.22 -2.18 -10.73
C THR A 326 16.62 -2.50 -10.21
N GLY A 327 17.34 -3.39 -10.91
CA GLY A 327 18.69 -3.80 -10.54
C GLY A 327 19.63 -2.61 -10.33
N PRO A 328 20.72 -2.77 -9.56
CA PRO A 328 21.58 -1.69 -9.11
C PRO A 328 22.41 -1.13 -10.28
N ALA A 329 21.77 -0.33 -11.12
CA ALA A 329 22.45 0.49 -12.10
C ALA A 329 23.11 1.67 -11.36
N GLY A 330 24.32 1.41 -10.88
CA GLY A 330 25.44 2.34 -10.77
C GLY A 330 25.19 3.73 -10.16
N GLY A 331 25.68 3.91 -8.93
CA GLY A 331 26.17 5.21 -8.45
C GLY A 331 25.26 5.90 -7.44
N GLY A 332 25.41 5.54 -6.17
CA GLY A 332 24.75 6.24 -5.05
C GLY A 332 24.19 5.29 -4.00
N ALA A 333 25.00 4.37 -3.48
CA ALA A 333 24.73 3.77 -2.17
C ALA A 333 24.89 4.91 -1.14
N ASP A 334 23.83 5.40 -0.49
CA ASP A 334 23.41 4.83 0.80
C ASP A 334 21.98 5.24 1.25
N ASP A 335 21.09 5.75 0.38
CA ASP A 335 19.90 6.51 0.83
C ASP A 335 18.50 5.89 0.65
N LEU A 336 18.36 4.61 0.27
CA LEU A 336 17.02 4.02 0.01
C LEU A 336 16.66 2.77 0.83
N ALA A 337 17.42 2.45 1.88
CA ALA A 337 17.10 1.33 2.78
C ALA A 337 15.97 1.63 3.79
N SER A 338 15.46 2.86 3.89
CA SER A 338 14.59 3.30 5.01
C SER A 338 13.07 3.28 4.75
N LEU A 339 12.59 2.63 3.67
CA LEU A 339 11.16 2.66 3.29
C LEU A 339 10.42 1.32 3.36
N ALA A 340 11.07 0.22 3.79
CA ALA A 340 10.48 -1.12 3.78
C ALA A 340 10.33 -1.79 5.16
N GLU A 341 10.48 -1.05 6.27
CA GLU A 341 10.29 -1.58 7.63
C GLU A 341 8.97 -1.07 8.24
N GLY A 342 7.86 -1.63 7.76
CA GLY A 342 6.51 -1.37 8.28
C GLY A 342 5.68 -2.65 8.21
N GLY A 343 5.60 -3.37 9.33
CA GLY A 343 4.92 -4.67 9.43
C GLY A 343 3.41 -4.62 9.16
N PRO A 344 2.77 -5.79 8.93
CA PRO A 344 1.37 -5.91 8.56
C PRO A 344 0.45 -5.77 9.80
N VAL A 345 -0.26 -4.65 9.91
CA VAL A 345 -1.44 -4.55 10.79
C VAL A 345 -2.70 -4.89 10.01
N ALA A 346 -3.50 -5.75 10.64
CA ALA A 346 -4.75 -6.32 10.17
C ALA A 346 -5.65 -5.37 9.36
N SER A 347 -6.06 -5.86 8.19
CA SER A 347 -7.16 -5.34 7.40
C SER A 347 -8.50 -5.59 8.11
N VAL A 348 -9.06 -4.55 8.72
CA VAL A 348 -10.52 -4.40 8.87
C VAL A 348 -10.89 -3.00 8.40
N SER A 349 -11.66 -2.97 7.32
CA SER A 349 -12.51 -1.88 6.83
C SER A 349 -11.80 -0.56 6.47
N GLY A 350 -11.60 -0.40 5.15
CA GLY A 350 -11.44 0.90 4.52
C GLY A 350 -12.71 1.75 4.62
N VAL A 351 -12.50 3.06 4.42
CA VAL A 351 -13.45 4.17 4.47
C VAL A 351 -13.68 4.75 5.88
N SER A 352 -13.23 6.00 6.08
CA SER A 352 -13.57 6.93 7.20
C SER A 352 -12.59 7.15 8.36
N ARG A 353 -11.29 7.47 8.12
CA ARG A 353 -10.41 8.01 9.20
C ARG A 353 -9.66 9.31 8.92
N THR A 354 -9.75 9.88 7.72
CA THR A 354 -9.16 11.20 7.42
C THR A 354 -10.04 12.38 7.84
N SER A 355 -11.30 12.15 8.25
CA SER A 355 -12.23 13.18 8.72
C SER A 355 -12.18 13.46 10.22
N ALA A 356 -11.65 12.55 11.05
CA ALA A 356 -11.66 12.71 12.52
C ALA A 356 -10.44 13.48 13.08
N ALA A 357 -9.34 13.58 12.33
CA ALA A 357 -8.16 14.36 12.75
C ALA A 357 -8.31 15.87 12.45
N ARG A 358 -9.13 16.25 11.46
CA ARG A 358 -9.44 17.66 11.14
C ARG A 358 -10.39 18.32 12.13
N SER A 359 -11.21 17.56 12.86
CA SER A 359 -12.23 18.12 13.78
C SER A 359 -11.70 18.46 15.17
N ARG A 360 -10.50 18.00 15.58
CA ARG A 360 -9.89 18.39 16.87
C ARG A 360 -8.89 19.55 16.76
N ALA A 361 -8.21 19.71 15.63
CA ALA A 361 -7.31 20.85 15.39
C ALA A 361 -8.06 22.18 15.17
N ALA A 362 -9.37 22.14 14.88
CA ALA A 362 -10.21 23.33 14.75
C ALA A 362 -10.83 23.81 16.09
N ARG A 363 -10.59 23.12 17.21
CA ARG A 363 -11.23 23.42 18.51
C ARG A 363 -10.32 23.92 19.62
N GLN A 364 -9.02 24.10 19.36
CA GLN A 364 -8.09 24.67 20.35
C GLN A 364 -7.26 25.77 19.70
N GLY A 365 -7.70 27.03 19.89
CA GLY A 365 -6.85 28.21 19.71
C GLY A 365 -7.40 29.28 18.78
N SER A 366 -8.36 30.10 19.27
CA SER A 366 -8.26 31.56 19.18
C SER A 366 -9.36 32.22 20.03
N PRO A 367 -9.03 32.87 21.17
CA PRO A 367 -9.96 33.75 21.84
C PRO A 367 -9.83 35.17 21.26
N GLY A 368 -10.94 35.68 20.71
CA GLY A 368 -11.17 37.12 20.58
C GLY A 368 -10.62 37.80 19.33
N ALA A 369 -11.45 37.87 18.30
CA ALA A 369 -11.53 39.06 17.44
C ALA A 369 -12.90 39.04 16.74
N ASP A 370 -13.82 39.84 17.28
CA ASP A 370 -15.08 40.21 16.62
C ASP A 370 -14.77 40.88 15.29
N GLY A 371 -15.19 40.26 14.19
CA GLY A 371 -14.85 40.71 12.84
C GLY A 371 -15.65 39.96 11.79
N LYS A 372 -16.94 40.23 11.79
CA LYS A 372 -17.94 39.91 10.76
C LYS A 372 -17.37 40.15 9.36
N ASP A 373 -17.08 39.08 8.62
CA ASP A 373 -17.29 38.92 7.17
C ASP A 373 -16.77 37.55 6.70
N GLY A 374 -17.70 36.64 6.41
CA GLY A 374 -17.46 35.28 5.96
C GLY A 374 -17.00 35.21 4.50
N GLY A 375 -15.71 35.40 4.27
CA GLY A 375 -15.05 35.12 3.00
C GLY A 375 -14.50 33.69 2.97
N TRP A 376 -15.07 32.82 2.13
CA TRP A 376 -14.56 31.48 1.84
C TRP A 376 -13.36 31.58 0.88
N ASP A 377 -12.24 32.16 1.34
CA ASP A 377 -11.00 32.32 0.56
C ASP A 377 -9.88 31.35 0.99
N GLY A 378 -10.23 30.17 1.51
CA GLY A 378 -9.28 29.15 1.98
C GLY A 378 -8.40 28.47 0.92
N SER A 379 -8.24 29.04 -0.29
CA SER A 379 -7.51 28.40 -1.39
C SER A 379 -6.05 28.86 -1.58
N SER A 380 -5.57 29.83 -0.79
CA SER A 380 -4.21 30.39 -0.94
C SER A 380 -3.17 29.86 0.07
N ARG A 381 -3.54 29.02 1.04
CA ARG A 381 -2.61 28.46 2.04
C ARG A 381 -1.95 27.11 1.68
N ALA A 382 -2.30 26.53 0.52
CA ALA A 382 -1.70 25.26 0.09
C ALA A 382 -0.16 25.35 -0.13
N ALA A 383 0.38 26.53 -0.42
CA ALA A 383 1.82 26.71 -0.61
C ALA A 383 2.62 26.64 0.71
N GLU A 384 2.07 27.15 1.82
CA GLU A 384 2.73 27.07 3.13
C GLU A 384 2.70 25.64 3.70
N ASP A 385 1.64 24.88 3.42
CA ASP A 385 1.51 23.49 3.87
C ASP A 385 2.54 22.56 3.20
N VAL A 386 2.89 22.79 1.94
CA VAL A 386 3.95 22.03 1.26
C VAL A 386 5.31 22.31 1.90
N GLY A 387 5.65 23.58 2.15
CA GLY A 387 6.91 23.93 2.82
C GLY A 387 6.97 23.46 4.27
N ARG A 388 5.84 23.31 4.96
CA ARG A 388 5.76 22.70 6.29
C ARG A 388 5.96 21.18 6.24
N MET A 389 5.39 20.53 5.23
CA MET A 389 5.54 19.10 5.01
C MET A 389 6.98 18.75 4.61
N GLU A 390 7.61 19.54 3.75
CA GLU A 390 9.02 19.35 3.36
C GLU A 390 9.97 19.54 4.55
N ARG A 391 9.78 20.60 5.35
CA ARG A 391 10.54 20.78 6.60
C ARG A 391 10.34 19.63 7.58
N SER A 392 9.12 19.11 7.71
CA SER A 392 8.84 17.94 8.56
C SER A 392 9.49 16.65 8.03
N LYS A 393 9.65 16.51 6.72
CA LYS A 393 10.37 15.37 6.11
C LYS A 393 11.87 15.49 6.32
N ALA A 394 12.44 16.68 6.09
CA ALA A 394 13.84 16.97 6.34
C ALA A 394 14.22 16.70 7.80
N ALA A 395 13.43 17.22 8.75
CA ALA A 395 13.64 16.97 10.18
C ALA A 395 13.53 15.48 10.56
N ALA A 396 12.77 14.68 9.80
CA ALA A 396 12.67 13.24 10.03
C ALA A 396 13.91 12.48 9.57
N VAL A 397 14.49 12.89 8.44
CA VAL A 397 15.76 12.34 7.94
C VAL A 397 16.90 12.71 8.88
N GLU A 398 16.99 13.98 9.27
CA GLU A 398 18.03 14.47 10.19
C GLU A 398 17.96 13.78 11.56
N ALA A 399 16.75 13.56 12.09
CA ALA A 399 16.58 12.81 13.34
C ALA A 399 16.98 11.33 13.23
N SER A 400 16.79 10.69 12.06
CA SER A 400 17.28 9.32 11.84
C SER A 400 18.79 9.27 11.70
N ASP A 401 19.39 10.24 11.02
CA ASP A 401 20.84 10.32 10.82
C ASP A 401 21.55 10.58 12.14
N PHE A 402 21.02 11.49 12.95
CA PHE A 402 21.53 11.77 14.29
C PHE A 402 21.55 10.52 15.19
N LEU A 403 20.50 9.68 15.13
CA LEU A 403 20.42 8.43 15.88
C LEU A 403 21.29 7.31 15.27
N ARG A 404 21.64 7.41 13.98
CA ARG A 404 22.59 6.50 13.32
C ARG A 404 24.01 6.79 13.77
N GLU A 405 24.36 8.08 13.89
CA GLU A 405 25.66 8.54 14.37
C GLU A 405 25.84 8.34 15.88
N ASN A 406 24.74 8.32 16.65
CA ASN A 406 24.77 8.19 18.11
C ASN A 406 23.97 6.94 18.57
N PRO A 407 24.53 5.73 18.45
CA PRO A 407 23.81 4.50 18.78
C PRO A 407 23.40 4.40 20.26
N GLU A 408 24.15 5.04 21.17
CA GLU A 408 23.80 5.09 22.60
C GLU A 408 22.51 5.88 22.85
N MET A 409 22.28 6.95 22.07
CA MET A 409 21.07 7.78 22.18
C MET A 409 19.85 7.07 21.60
N ARG A 410 20.03 6.13 20.67
CA ARG A 410 18.94 5.33 20.08
C ARG A 410 18.29 4.40 21.10
N ALA A 411 19.02 3.99 22.16
CA ALA A 411 18.46 3.19 23.24
C ALA A 411 17.51 4.00 24.16
N VAL A 412 17.69 5.32 24.23
CA VAL A 412 16.98 6.20 25.17
C VAL A 412 15.93 7.06 24.48
N HIS A 413 16.17 7.45 23.22
CA HIS A 413 15.31 8.37 22.47
C HIS A 413 14.78 7.73 21.19
N SER A 414 13.48 7.88 20.97
CA SER A 414 12.85 7.56 19.69
C SER A 414 13.11 8.67 18.67
N SER A 415 13.06 8.34 17.37
CA SER A 415 13.18 9.32 16.29
C SER A 415 12.15 10.45 16.38
N ALA A 416 10.95 10.17 16.92
CA ALA A 416 9.94 11.20 17.21
C ALA A 416 10.38 12.16 18.33
N SER A 417 11.06 11.67 19.37
CA SER A 417 11.58 12.49 20.46
C SER A 417 12.71 13.40 19.98
N VAL A 418 13.63 12.88 19.16
CA VAL A 418 14.72 13.67 18.56
C VAL A 418 14.18 14.75 17.64
N ARG A 419 13.19 14.42 16.78
CA ARG A 419 12.48 15.43 15.95
C ARG A 419 11.89 16.57 16.78
N ALA A 420 11.25 16.25 17.90
CA ALA A 420 10.67 17.27 18.77
C ALA A 420 11.73 18.16 19.43
N GLN A 421 12.90 17.61 19.75
CA GLN A 421 14.03 18.37 20.30
C GLN A 421 14.66 19.27 19.23
N LEU A 422 14.89 18.77 18.01
CA LEU A 422 15.42 19.56 16.89
C LEU A 422 14.48 20.72 16.52
N ALA A 423 13.17 20.46 16.44
CA ALA A 423 12.18 21.51 16.19
C ALA A 423 12.14 22.56 17.31
N LYS A 424 12.43 22.17 18.57
CA LYS A 424 12.52 23.08 19.70
C LYS A 424 13.77 23.96 19.64
N THR A 425 14.91 23.44 19.19
CA THR A 425 16.15 24.22 19.03
C THR A 425 16.09 25.18 17.85
N GLU A 426 15.49 24.77 16.74
CA GLU A 426 15.29 25.65 15.57
C GLU A 426 14.37 26.84 15.88
N GLY A 427 13.31 26.62 16.66
CA GLY A 427 12.40 27.68 17.07
C GLY A 427 13.03 28.72 18.01
N VAL A 428 14.09 28.33 18.76
CA VAL A 428 14.84 29.25 19.64
C VAL A 428 15.87 30.06 18.86
N ALA A 429 16.37 29.56 17.73
CA ALA A 429 17.33 30.29 16.89
C ALA A 429 16.69 31.33 15.96
N GLN A 430 15.36 31.27 15.76
CA GLN A 430 14.60 32.17 14.87
C GLN A 430 13.85 33.29 15.60
N GLY A 431 13.84 33.29 16.94
CA GLY A 431 13.29 34.36 17.77
C GLY A 431 14.41 35.18 18.40
#